data_AF-A0A537X9U2-F1
#
_entry.id   AF-A0A537X9U2-F1
#
_cell.length_a   1.000
_cell.length_b   1.000
_cell.length_c   1.000
_cell.angle_alpha   90.00
_cell.angle_beta   90.00
_cell.angle_gamma   90.00
#
_symmetry.space_group_name_H-M   'P 1'
#
loop_
_entity.id
_entity.type
_entity.pdbx_description
1 polymer ?
#
loop_
_entity_poly.entity_id
_entity_poly.type
_entity_poly.pdbx_seq_one_letter_code
_entity_poly.pdbx_strand_id
1 'polypeptide(L)'
;MQAQGVPTLKGPVSIRLGGPFQSRGKGKVPAFDFKLDLSSSGQSFSAGAVSTGTKAFLTFGGNAYSLPDNLFNSFEQSFANAQTQAARQNGRSTLAALGIEPLRWLKDPAKAGTQDVGGTSTIHIRSGVDIVQLLQDLNKLLGRVGQTGAAGTSRIPRAITPQQQQQIQRSVKSASLDVYTGQDDKTLRRLTINLTLDVPADLRTKPNSLTSGSVNFDLQFSELNRSQTVSAPRNPQPLTNLTNAIPGLSGGGAAGAGGGAGAGAGAGAGAGAGGGAGGGGANSSAYLQCLQQAGQNIAAVQKCARLIGH
;
A
#
# COMPACT_ATOMS: atom_id res chain seq x y z
N MET A 1 11.34 -3.28 -21.74
CA MET A 1 10.28 -3.60 -22.74
C MET A 1 8.98 -2.89 -22.34
N GLN A 2 8.17 -2.45 -23.30
CA GLN A 2 7.02 -1.53 -23.11
C GLN A 2 5.74 -2.28 -22.70
N ALA A 3 4.82 -1.62 -21.97
CA ALA A 3 3.46 -2.13 -21.80
C ALA A 3 2.69 -2.05 -23.14
N GLN A 4 2.12 -3.16 -23.59
CA GLN A 4 1.38 -3.27 -24.84
C GLN A 4 -0.04 -3.80 -24.57
N GLY A 5 -1.00 -3.39 -25.40
CA GLY A 5 -2.38 -3.90 -25.37
C GLY A 5 -3.38 -2.99 -24.67
N VAL A 6 -3.02 -2.16 -23.68
CA VAL A 6 -3.95 -1.21 -23.05
C VAL A 6 -3.66 0.23 -23.56
N PRO A 7 -4.62 0.95 -24.19
CA PRO A 7 -4.41 2.30 -24.71
C PRO A 7 -3.87 3.31 -23.68
N THR A 8 -4.21 3.09 -22.41
CA THR A 8 -3.89 3.95 -21.26
C THR A 8 -2.65 3.51 -20.48
N LEU A 9 -2.09 2.32 -20.73
CA LEU A 9 -0.83 1.85 -20.12
C LEU A 9 0.25 1.71 -21.20
N LYS A 10 1.07 2.75 -21.37
CA LYS A 10 2.19 2.78 -22.33
C LYS A 10 3.54 2.82 -21.61
N GLY A 11 4.46 1.93 -21.96
CA GLY A 11 5.81 1.92 -21.37
C GLY A 11 5.90 1.31 -19.96
N PRO A 12 7.10 1.32 -19.35
CA PRO A 12 7.33 0.69 -18.04
C PRO A 12 6.59 1.44 -16.93
N VAL A 13 6.03 0.68 -15.97
CA VAL A 13 5.65 1.25 -14.68
C VAL A 13 6.92 1.34 -13.84
N SER A 14 7.31 2.54 -13.41
CA SER A 14 8.45 2.71 -12.50
C SER A 14 7.99 3.37 -11.22
N ILE A 15 8.37 2.79 -10.09
CA ILE A 15 8.09 3.26 -8.73
C ILE A 15 9.44 3.51 -8.07
N ARG A 16 9.69 4.74 -7.63
CA ARG A 16 10.91 5.10 -6.90
C ARG A 16 10.53 5.65 -5.55
N LEU A 17 11.08 5.10 -4.49
CA LEU A 17 10.95 5.60 -3.13
C LEU A 17 12.35 5.93 -2.62
N GLY A 18 12.56 7.14 -2.14
CA GLY A 18 13.84 7.45 -1.51
C GLY A 18 13.90 8.78 -0.80
N GLY A 19 15.02 8.96 -0.10
CA GLY A 19 15.31 10.18 0.64
C GLY A 19 16.05 9.90 1.95
N PRO A 20 16.40 10.97 2.69
CA PRO A 20 17.13 10.86 3.95
C PRO A 20 16.35 10.12 5.03
N PHE A 21 17.08 9.41 5.87
CA PHE A 21 16.55 8.74 7.05
C PHE A 21 17.55 8.80 8.21
N GLN A 22 17.06 9.13 9.39
CA GLN A 22 17.82 9.15 10.63
C GLN A 22 17.03 8.50 11.76
N SER A 23 17.57 7.40 12.28
CA SER A 23 17.08 6.76 13.49
C SER A 23 17.19 7.72 14.68
N ARG A 24 16.17 7.72 15.55
CA ARG A 24 16.15 8.48 16.80
C ARG A 24 16.26 7.59 18.04
N GLY A 25 16.68 6.35 17.86
CA GLY A 25 16.79 5.35 18.92
C GLY A 25 15.52 4.50 19.09
N LYS A 26 15.52 3.67 20.13
CA LYS A 26 14.46 2.67 20.37
C LYS A 26 13.11 3.33 20.66
N GLY A 27 12.06 2.84 20.01
CA GLY A 27 10.68 3.27 20.19
C GLY A 27 10.36 4.66 19.67
N LYS A 28 11.32 5.35 19.03
CA LYS A 28 11.15 6.71 18.53
C LYS A 28 10.98 6.69 17.02
N VAL A 29 9.94 7.37 16.55
CA VAL A 29 9.71 7.58 15.13
C VAL A 29 10.95 8.24 14.52
N PRO A 30 11.52 7.70 13.44
CA PRO A 30 12.70 8.26 12.80
C PRO A 30 12.38 9.62 12.16
N ALA A 31 13.42 10.44 12.01
CA ALA A 31 13.35 11.61 11.16
C ALA A 31 13.63 11.16 9.71
N PHE A 32 12.78 11.56 8.76
CA PHE A 32 12.94 11.22 7.35
C PHE A 32 12.23 12.22 6.44
N ASP A 33 12.71 12.35 5.21
CA ASP A 33 12.01 13.04 4.13
C ASP A 33 12.00 12.10 2.93
N PHE A 34 10.89 11.41 2.73
CA PHE A 34 10.75 10.42 1.67
C PHE A 34 9.91 10.95 0.52
N LYS A 35 10.40 10.72 -0.69
CA LYS A 35 9.71 11.00 -1.93
C LYS A 35 9.37 9.70 -2.65
N LEU A 36 8.12 9.59 -3.07
CA LEU A 36 7.58 8.53 -3.90
C LEU A 36 7.31 9.12 -5.30
N ASP A 37 8.06 8.66 -6.29
CA ASP A 37 7.82 8.97 -7.70
C ASP A 37 7.27 7.75 -8.41
N LEU A 38 6.10 7.90 -9.03
CA LEU A 38 5.46 6.90 -9.87
C LEU A 38 5.41 7.42 -11.30
N SER A 39 5.96 6.67 -12.25
CA SER A 39 5.83 6.98 -13.67
C SER A 39 5.16 5.84 -14.41
N SER A 40 4.16 6.17 -15.23
CA SER A 40 3.44 5.24 -16.10
C SER A 40 2.90 6.01 -17.30
N SER A 41 2.99 5.48 -18.52
CA SER A 41 2.25 6.02 -19.67
C SER A 41 2.61 7.45 -20.06
N GLY A 42 3.86 7.85 -19.80
CA GLY A 42 4.33 9.22 -20.01
C GLY A 42 3.82 10.21 -18.97
N GLN A 43 3.05 9.76 -17.98
CA GLN A 43 2.63 10.56 -16.83
C GLN A 43 3.51 10.24 -15.62
N SER A 44 3.89 11.28 -14.89
CA SER A 44 4.61 11.16 -13.62
C SER A 44 3.77 11.74 -12.49
N PHE A 45 3.71 10.98 -11.40
CA PHE A 45 3.05 11.32 -10.17
C PHE A 45 4.10 11.36 -9.05
N SER A 46 4.01 12.36 -8.18
CA SER A 46 4.92 12.49 -7.04
C SER A 46 4.14 12.72 -5.75
N ALA A 47 4.49 11.96 -4.73
CA ALA A 47 4.04 12.14 -3.37
C ALA A 47 5.23 12.02 -2.42
N GLY A 48 5.00 12.28 -1.14
CA GLY A 48 6.03 12.07 -0.15
C GLY A 48 5.49 12.05 1.27
N ALA A 49 6.39 11.75 2.19
CA ALA A 49 6.12 11.73 3.60
C ALA A 49 7.34 12.32 4.33
N VAL A 50 7.11 13.30 5.20
CA VAL A 50 8.14 13.92 6.03
C VAL A 50 7.83 13.60 7.48
N SER A 51 8.84 13.17 8.23
CA SER A 51 8.78 13.05 9.68
C SER A 51 9.93 13.84 10.29
N THR A 52 9.60 14.73 11.21
CA THR A 52 10.58 15.41 12.09
C THR A 52 10.93 14.55 13.32
N GLY A 53 10.31 13.38 13.45
CA GLY A 53 10.36 12.52 14.63
C GLY A 53 9.36 12.89 15.73
N THR A 54 8.69 14.05 15.66
CA THR A 54 7.60 14.44 16.58
C THR A 54 6.36 14.96 15.84
N LYS A 55 6.48 15.27 14.55
CA LYS A 55 5.39 15.61 13.64
C LYS A 55 5.63 14.92 12.32
N ALA A 56 4.54 14.56 11.64
CA ALA A 56 4.58 13.99 10.30
C ALA A 56 3.72 14.78 9.31
N PHE A 57 4.10 14.73 8.05
CA PHE A 57 3.46 15.43 6.95
C PHE A 57 3.38 14.50 5.75
N LEU A 58 2.30 14.59 4.98
CA LEU A 58 2.24 14.03 3.63
C LEU A 58 2.50 15.16 2.64
N THR A 59 3.19 14.87 1.55
CA THR A 59 3.35 15.80 0.44
C THR A 59 2.69 15.24 -0.80
N PHE A 60 1.98 16.10 -1.52
CA PHE A 60 1.25 15.74 -2.73
C PHE A 60 1.10 16.98 -3.61
N GLY A 61 1.43 16.86 -4.90
CA GLY A 61 1.27 17.97 -5.85
C GLY A 61 2.01 19.25 -5.45
N GLY A 62 3.16 19.12 -4.76
CA GLY A 62 3.95 20.24 -4.24
C GLY A 62 3.45 20.85 -2.93
N ASN A 63 2.29 20.44 -2.43
CA ASN A 63 1.74 20.90 -1.15
C ASN A 63 2.08 19.91 -0.02
N ALA A 64 2.21 20.43 1.20
CA ALA A 64 2.39 19.63 2.41
C ALA A 64 1.12 19.65 3.27
N TYR A 65 0.83 18.53 3.91
CA TYR A 65 -0.35 18.31 4.72
C TYR A 65 0.06 17.75 6.09
N SER A 66 -0.24 18.46 7.17
CA SER A 66 0.12 18.03 8.52
C SER A 66 -0.77 16.89 8.98
N LEU A 67 -0.16 15.82 9.48
CA LEU A 67 -0.90 14.80 10.22
C LEU A 67 -1.43 15.40 11.53
N PRO A 68 -2.68 15.13 11.91
CA PRO A 68 -3.19 15.44 13.24
C PRO A 68 -2.41 14.71 14.34
N ASP A 69 -2.25 15.34 15.50
CA ASP A 69 -1.44 14.81 16.61
C ASP A 69 -1.94 13.43 17.09
N ASN A 70 -3.25 13.21 17.15
CA ASN A 70 -3.81 11.91 17.52
C ASN A 70 -3.43 10.80 16.53
N LEU A 71 -3.38 11.11 15.22
CA LEU A 71 -2.96 10.18 14.19
C LEU A 71 -1.44 9.91 14.29
N PHE A 72 -0.65 10.94 14.52
CA PHE A 72 0.80 10.80 14.75
C PHE A 72 1.10 9.96 15.99
N ASN A 73 0.42 10.21 17.11
CA ASN A 73 0.59 9.46 18.36
C ASN A 73 0.23 7.99 18.18
N SER A 74 -0.84 7.70 17.43
CA SER A 74 -1.24 6.33 17.09
C SER A 74 -0.16 5.63 16.25
N PHE A 75 0.41 6.36 15.28
CA PHE A 75 1.53 5.87 14.49
C PHE A 75 2.79 5.61 15.34
N GLU A 76 3.20 6.55 16.21
CA GLU A 76 4.34 6.38 17.12
C GLU A 76 4.18 5.14 18.01
N GLN A 77 3.00 4.94 18.62
CA GLN A 77 2.71 3.76 19.42
C GLN A 77 2.81 2.47 18.60
N SER A 78 2.24 2.46 17.39
CA SER A 78 2.32 1.30 16.49
C SER A 78 3.77 0.99 16.11
N PHE A 79 4.59 2.01 15.86
CA PHE A 79 6.00 1.89 15.52
C PHE A 79 6.82 1.34 16.69
N ALA A 80 6.61 1.85 17.90
CA ALA A 80 7.29 1.35 19.10
C ALA A 80 6.94 -0.12 19.38
N ASN A 81 5.67 -0.48 19.23
CA ASN A 81 5.20 -1.87 19.38
C ASN A 81 5.83 -2.79 18.33
N ALA A 82 5.83 -2.36 17.07
CA ALA A 82 6.47 -3.03 15.94
C ALA A 82 7.96 -3.31 16.20
N GLN A 83 8.70 -2.29 16.67
CA GLN A 83 10.13 -2.45 16.97
C GLN A 83 10.37 -3.43 18.14
N THR A 84 9.51 -3.40 19.16
CA THR A 84 9.61 -4.32 20.29
C THR A 84 9.31 -5.76 19.88
N GLN A 85 8.34 -5.97 18.98
CA GLN A 85 8.06 -7.29 18.42
C GLN A 85 9.22 -7.82 17.57
N ALA A 86 9.81 -6.97 16.72
CA ALA A 86 10.98 -7.34 15.92
C ALA A 86 12.18 -7.73 16.80
N ALA A 87 12.42 -7.00 17.90
CA ALA A 87 13.47 -7.32 18.85
C ALA A 87 13.29 -8.69 19.54
N ARG A 88 12.04 -9.12 19.77
CA ARG A 88 11.74 -10.43 20.37
C ARG A 88 11.90 -11.61 19.42
N GLN A 89 11.90 -11.38 18.11
CA GLN A 89 11.96 -12.43 17.09
C GLN A 89 13.35 -12.57 16.46
N ASN A 90 14.41 -12.52 17.28
CA ASN A 90 15.81 -12.73 16.86
C ASN A 90 16.24 -11.87 15.66
N GLY A 91 16.02 -10.54 15.73
CA GLY A 91 16.62 -9.61 14.77
C GLY A 91 15.99 -9.62 13.37
N ARG A 92 14.75 -10.10 13.23
CA ARG A 92 13.96 -9.86 12.01
C ARG A 92 13.91 -8.36 11.70
N SER A 93 14.01 -8.03 10.41
CA SER A 93 14.00 -6.64 9.91
C SER A 93 12.82 -5.84 10.48
N THR A 94 13.00 -4.53 10.72
CA THR A 94 11.91 -3.61 11.08
C THR A 94 10.79 -3.59 10.02
N LEU A 95 11.09 -3.98 8.78
CA LEU A 95 10.09 -4.20 7.72
C LEU A 95 9.15 -5.39 8.02
N ALA A 96 9.62 -6.42 8.74
CA ALA A 96 8.79 -7.56 9.14
C ALA A 96 7.63 -7.10 10.04
N ALA A 97 7.87 -6.05 10.81
CA ALA A 97 6.85 -5.43 11.62
C ALA A 97 5.81 -4.64 10.79
N LEU A 98 6.05 -4.41 9.49
CA LEU A 98 5.07 -3.96 8.49
C LEU A 98 4.49 -5.14 7.68
N GLY A 99 4.88 -6.38 8.00
CA GLY A 99 4.46 -7.59 7.29
C GLY A 99 5.29 -7.89 6.03
N ILE A 100 6.42 -7.21 5.84
CA ILE A 100 7.27 -7.29 4.65
C ILE A 100 8.61 -7.89 5.06
N GLU A 101 8.96 -9.06 4.53
CA GLU A 101 10.23 -9.74 4.82
C GLU A 101 11.02 -9.96 3.50
N PRO A 102 11.74 -8.95 2.98
CA PRO A 102 12.34 -9.02 1.64
C PRO A 102 13.32 -10.19 1.44
N LEU A 103 13.97 -10.65 2.52
CA LEU A 103 14.88 -11.79 2.48
C LEU A 103 14.18 -13.10 2.10
N ARG A 104 12.86 -13.22 2.34
CA ARG A 104 12.08 -14.40 1.95
C ARG A 104 11.73 -14.43 0.47
N TRP A 105 11.90 -13.32 -0.23
CA TRP A 105 11.66 -13.24 -1.67
C TRP A 105 12.89 -13.65 -2.46
N LEU A 106 14.05 -13.83 -1.82
CA LEU A 106 15.29 -14.18 -2.49
C LEU A 106 15.22 -15.61 -3.03
N LYS A 107 15.43 -15.77 -4.34
CA LYS A 107 15.65 -17.05 -4.99
C LYS A 107 17.07 -17.10 -5.55
N ASP A 108 17.85 -18.07 -5.10
CA ASP A 108 19.25 -18.28 -5.50
C ASP A 108 20.13 -17.02 -5.39
N PRO A 109 20.19 -16.36 -4.21
CA PRO A 109 20.94 -15.11 -4.06
C PRO A 109 22.45 -15.35 -4.19
N ALA A 110 23.12 -14.45 -4.91
CA ALA A 110 24.56 -14.47 -5.10
C ALA A 110 25.15 -13.07 -4.86
N LYS A 111 26.32 -13.03 -4.21
CA LYS A 111 27.11 -11.79 -4.12
C LYS A 111 27.65 -11.46 -5.51
N ALA A 112 27.23 -10.32 -6.05
CA ALA A 112 27.65 -9.84 -7.36
C ALA A 112 28.93 -8.99 -7.28
N GLY A 113 29.18 -8.34 -6.14
CA GLY A 113 30.39 -7.54 -5.94
C GLY A 113 30.20 -6.46 -4.89
N THR A 114 30.88 -5.34 -5.12
CA THR A 114 30.82 -4.14 -4.27
C THR A 114 30.49 -2.92 -5.12
N GLN A 115 29.65 -2.03 -4.62
CA GLN A 115 29.21 -0.83 -5.34
C GLN A 115 28.99 0.34 -4.38
N ASP A 116 29.25 1.58 -4.82
CA ASP A 116 28.87 2.77 -4.05
C ASP A 116 27.38 3.07 -4.22
N VAL A 117 26.69 3.30 -3.10
CA VAL A 117 25.30 3.78 -3.06
C VAL A 117 25.21 4.95 -2.10
N GLY A 118 25.03 6.16 -2.63
CA GLY A 118 24.89 7.37 -1.83
C GLY A 118 26.14 7.70 -1.01
N GLY A 119 27.35 7.46 -1.56
CA GLY A 119 28.61 7.70 -0.88
C GLY A 119 28.89 6.71 0.25
N THR A 120 28.34 5.51 0.18
CA THR A 120 28.61 4.39 1.08
C THR A 120 28.94 3.16 0.27
N SER A 121 30.06 2.51 0.59
CA SER A 121 30.42 1.23 -0.02
C SER A 121 29.46 0.12 0.42
N THR A 122 28.91 -0.60 -0.55
CA THR A 122 27.91 -1.65 -0.32
C THR A 122 28.32 -3.00 -0.87
N ILE A 123 27.80 -4.06 -0.26
CA ILE A 123 27.77 -5.40 -0.85
C ILE A 123 26.56 -5.47 -1.77
N HIS A 124 26.80 -5.77 -3.04
CA HIS A 124 25.74 -6.00 -4.02
C HIS A 124 25.40 -7.49 -4.07
N ILE A 125 24.13 -7.80 -3.82
CA ILE A 125 23.56 -9.13 -3.90
C ILE A 125 22.54 -9.12 -5.04
N ARG A 126 22.71 -10.02 -6.00
CA ARG A 126 21.75 -10.29 -7.06
C ARG A 126 20.96 -11.54 -6.72
N SER A 127 19.67 -11.57 -7.07
CA SER A 127 18.79 -12.69 -6.77
C SER A 127 17.66 -12.77 -7.79
N GLY A 128 17.13 -13.98 -8.02
CA GLY A 128 15.78 -14.13 -8.53
C GLY A 128 14.74 -13.74 -7.47
N VAL A 129 13.46 -13.73 -7.86
CA VAL A 129 12.36 -13.40 -6.95
C VAL A 129 11.40 -14.57 -6.80
N ASP A 130 11.13 -14.97 -5.56
CA ASP A 130 9.97 -15.81 -5.22
C ASP A 130 8.71 -14.94 -5.24
N ILE A 131 7.99 -15.01 -6.35
CA ILE A 131 6.75 -14.24 -6.57
C ILE A 131 5.63 -14.67 -5.61
N VAL A 132 5.62 -15.91 -5.14
CA VAL A 132 4.62 -16.39 -4.19
C VAL A 132 4.82 -15.66 -2.86
N GLN A 133 6.06 -15.64 -2.35
CA GLN A 133 6.39 -14.97 -1.08
C GLN A 133 6.19 -13.44 -1.19
N LEU A 134 6.58 -12.85 -2.32
CA LEU A 134 6.36 -11.42 -2.58
C LEU A 134 4.87 -11.05 -2.51
N LEU A 135 4.00 -11.80 -3.19
CA LEU A 135 2.56 -11.55 -3.20
C LEU A 135 1.89 -11.80 -1.85
N GLN A 136 2.41 -12.76 -1.06
CA GLN A 136 1.94 -12.99 0.31
C GLN A 136 2.24 -11.80 1.22
N ASP A 137 3.46 -11.27 1.18
CA ASP A 137 3.83 -10.10 1.99
C ASP A 137 3.11 -8.83 1.53
N LEU A 138 2.92 -8.65 0.21
CA LEU A 138 2.10 -7.56 -0.32
C LEU A 138 0.66 -7.65 0.20
N ASN A 139 0.06 -8.84 0.27
CA ASN A 139 -1.28 -9.00 0.85
C ASN A 139 -1.34 -8.68 2.33
N LYS A 140 -0.31 -9.06 3.12
CA LYS A 140 -0.23 -8.67 4.54
C LYS A 140 -0.20 -7.15 4.68
N LEU A 141 0.56 -6.47 3.83
CA LEU A 141 0.62 -5.01 3.80
C LEU A 141 -0.75 -4.40 3.46
N LEU A 142 -1.39 -4.84 2.38
CA LEU A 142 -2.70 -4.34 1.95
C LEU A 142 -3.78 -4.54 3.03
N GLY A 143 -3.77 -5.68 3.71
CA GLY A 143 -4.68 -5.96 4.81
C GLY A 143 -4.52 -4.98 5.98
N ARG A 144 -3.28 -4.58 6.29
CA ARG A 144 -2.99 -3.59 7.35
C ARG A 144 -3.40 -2.19 6.94
N VAL A 145 -3.07 -1.77 5.71
CA VAL A 145 -3.47 -0.45 5.19
C VAL A 145 -4.98 -0.29 5.23
N GLY A 146 -5.74 -1.32 4.84
CA GLY A 146 -7.20 -1.32 4.88
C GLY A 146 -7.82 -1.18 6.28
N GLN A 147 -7.05 -1.40 7.36
CA GLN A 147 -7.51 -1.25 8.75
C GLN A 147 -7.25 0.15 9.33
N THR A 148 -6.40 0.96 8.70
CA THR A 148 -5.92 2.23 9.28
C THR A 148 -6.96 3.35 9.30
N GLY A 149 -8.12 3.18 8.66
CA GLY A 149 -9.19 4.20 8.61
C GLY A 149 -8.75 5.54 7.98
N ALA A 150 -7.55 5.60 7.41
CA ALA A 150 -6.98 6.81 6.85
C ALA A 150 -7.80 7.28 5.64
N ALA A 151 -8.06 8.57 5.58
CA ALA A 151 -8.85 9.19 4.51
C ALA A 151 -8.28 8.80 3.14
N GLY A 152 -9.15 8.33 2.24
CA GLY A 152 -8.77 7.95 0.87
C GLY A 152 -8.30 6.50 0.66
N THR A 153 -8.18 5.68 1.72
CA THR A 153 -7.75 4.27 1.60
C THR A 153 -8.85 3.33 1.10
N SER A 154 -10.11 3.75 1.07
CA SER A 154 -11.26 2.92 0.64
C SER A 154 -11.17 2.41 -0.81
N ARG A 155 -10.37 3.07 -1.66
CA ARG A 155 -10.14 2.65 -3.06
C ARG A 155 -8.91 1.74 -3.23
N ILE A 156 -8.12 1.54 -2.19
CA ILE A 156 -6.98 0.60 -2.21
C ILE A 156 -7.54 -0.81 -2.02
N PRO A 157 -7.23 -1.77 -2.92
CA PRO A 157 -7.60 -3.16 -2.72
C PRO A 157 -7.06 -3.66 -1.38
N ARG A 158 -7.91 -4.30 -0.57
CA ARG A 158 -7.50 -4.82 0.74
C ARG A 158 -6.72 -6.13 0.63
N ALA A 159 -6.80 -6.79 -0.52
CA ALA A 159 -6.09 -8.02 -0.82
C ALA A 159 -6.02 -8.24 -2.34
N ILE A 160 -5.06 -9.06 -2.75
CA ILE A 160 -4.97 -9.73 -4.04
C ILE A 160 -5.51 -11.15 -3.84
N THR A 161 -6.60 -11.51 -4.51
CA THR A 161 -7.24 -12.82 -4.31
C THR A 161 -6.34 -13.97 -4.78
N PRO A 162 -6.54 -15.21 -4.31
CA PRO A 162 -5.76 -16.37 -4.78
C PRO A 162 -5.76 -16.52 -6.30
N GLN A 163 -6.90 -16.28 -6.93
CA GLN A 163 -7.03 -16.29 -8.39
C GLN A 163 -6.17 -15.18 -9.04
N GLN A 164 -6.20 -13.96 -8.51
CA GLN A 164 -5.36 -12.87 -9.01
C GLN A 164 -3.88 -13.15 -8.80
N GLN A 165 -3.50 -13.77 -7.68
CA GLN A 165 -2.10 -14.18 -7.44
C GLN A 165 -1.62 -15.20 -8.47
N GLN A 166 -2.43 -16.21 -8.79
CA GLN A 166 -2.12 -17.19 -9.84
C GLN A 166 -1.99 -16.52 -11.22
N GLN A 167 -2.88 -15.58 -11.54
CA GLN A 167 -2.82 -14.81 -12.79
C GLN A 167 -1.53 -13.99 -12.88
N ILE A 168 -1.14 -13.32 -11.79
CA ILE A 168 0.12 -12.56 -11.73
C ILE A 168 1.30 -13.50 -11.91
N GLN A 169 1.36 -14.62 -11.17
CA GLN A 169 2.44 -15.61 -11.26
C GLN A 169 2.61 -16.14 -12.68
N ARG A 170 1.51 -16.51 -13.35
CA ARG A 170 1.52 -16.96 -14.75
C ARG A 170 1.94 -15.89 -15.75
N SER A 171 1.79 -14.61 -15.39
CA SER A 171 2.13 -13.48 -16.24
C SER A 171 3.57 -13.00 -16.03
N VAL A 172 4.28 -13.45 -14.99
CA VAL A 172 5.68 -13.05 -14.75
C VAL A 172 6.59 -13.93 -15.60
N LYS A 173 7.18 -13.32 -16.63
CA LYS A 173 8.19 -13.96 -17.48
C LYS A 173 9.55 -14.04 -16.78
N SER A 174 9.94 -12.95 -16.12
CA SER A 174 11.17 -12.90 -15.34
C SER A 174 11.04 -11.88 -14.22
N ALA A 175 11.70 -12.15 -13.10
CA ALA A 175 11.81 -11.22 -11.99
C ALA A 175 13.21 -11.29 -11.38
N SER A 176 13.83 -10.13 -11.18
CA SER A 176 15.13 -10.00 -10.53
C SER A 176 15.05 -9.03 -9.37
N LEU A 177 15.90 -9.28 -8.38
CA LEU A 177 16.10 -8.42 -7.23
C LEU A 177 17.58 -8.11 -7.07
N ASP A 178 17.87 -6.83 -6.86
CA ASP A 178 19.17 -6.34 -6.43
C ASP A 178 19.06 -5.75 -5.04
N VAL A 179 19.91 -6.21 -4.13
CA VAL A 179 20.00 -5.73 -2.75
C VAL A 179 21.39 -5.15 -2.53
N TYR A 180 21.43 -3.93 -1.98
CA TYR A 180 22.67 -3.25 -1.63
C TYR A 180 22.67 -3.01 -0.12
N THR A 181 23.62 -3.63 0.59
CA THR A 181 23.78 -3.46 2.04
C THR A 181 25.12 -2.84 2.38
N GLY A 182 25.20 -2.00 3.42
CA GLY A 182 26.47 -1.41 3.86
C GLY A 182 27.53 -2.48 4.14
N GLN A 183 28.77 -2.25 3.72
CA GLN A 183 29.85 -3.21 3.98
C GLN A 183 30.11 -3.39 5.48
N ASP A 184 30.03 -2.33 6.27
CA ASP A 184 30.38 -2.37 7.69
C ASP A 184 29.19 -2.78 8.57
N ASP A 185 28.03 -2.17 8.34
CA ASP A 185 26.85 -2.33 9.21
C ASP A 185 25.79 -3.31 8.70
N LYS A 186 25.96 -3.83 7.47
CA LYS A 186 25.04 -4.75 6.78
C LYS A 186 23.60 -4.22 6.64
N THR A 187 23.39 -2.92 6.81
CA THR A 187 22.05 -2.31 6.71
C THR A 187 21.68 -2.01 5.27
N LEU A 188 20.39 -2.11 4.94
CA LEU A 188 19.87 -1.89 3.59
C LEU A 188 20.10 -0.44 3.14
N ARG A 189 20.73 -0.25 1.98
CA ARG A 189 20.91 1.04 1.31
C ARG A 189 19.99 1.20 0.11
N ARG A 190 19.86 0.14 -0.69
CA ARG A 190 19.00 0.13 -1.88
C ARG A 190 18.43 -1.26 -2.15
N LEU A 191 17.22 -1.30 -2.67
CA LEU A 191 16.49 -2.48 -3.11
C LEU A 191 15.84 -2.19 -4.46
N THR A 192 16.18 -2.96 -5.49
CA THR A 192 15.57 -2.81 -6.81
C THR A 192 14.90 -4.11 -7.22
N ILE A 193 13.62 -4.06 -7.60
CA ILE A 193 12.88 -5.19 -8.17
C ILE A 193 12.55 -4.85 -9.62
N ASN A 194 12.92 -5.73 -10.55
CA ASN A 194 12.54 -5.61 -11.95
C ASN A 194 11.69 -6.81 -12.34
N LEU A 195 10.46 -6.57 -12.79
CA LEU A 195 9.56 -7.61 -13.32
C LEU A 195 9.33 -7.38 -14.80
N THR A 196 9.42 -8.45 -15.59
CA THR A 196 8.95 -8.49 -16.97
C THR A 196 7.72 -9.37 -17.05
N LEU A 197 6.66 -8.84 -17.66
CA LEU A 197 5.38 -9.50 -17.80
C LEU A 197 5.18 -9.97 -19.24
N ASP A 198 4.65 -11.18 -19.39
CA ASP A 198 4.15 -11.77 -20.62
C ASP A 198 2.83 -12.47 -20.29
N VAL A 199 1.73 -11.78 -20.56
CA VAL A 199 0.40 -12.17 -20.09
C VAL A 199 -0.15 -13.26 -21.03
N PRO A 200 -0.47 -14.48 -20.56
CA PRO A 200 -1.03 -15.54 -21.39
C PRO A 200 -2.33 -15.16 -22.12
N ALA A 201 -2.56 -15.72 -23.31
CA ALA A 201 -3.71 -15.39 -24.15
C ALA A 201 -5.06 -15.64 -23.48
N ASP A 202 -5.19 -16.71 -22.69
CA ASP A 202 -6.40 -17.04 -21.93
C ASP A 202 -6.73 -16.01 -20.83
N LEU A 203 -5.75 -15.23 -20.38
CA LEU A 203 -5.95 -14.13 -19.44
C LEU A 203 -6.30 -12.80 -20.13
N ARG A 204 -6.20 -12.71 -21.45
CA ARG A 204 -6.51 -11.52 -22.26
C ARG A 204 -7.99 -11.49 -22.67
N THR A 205 -8.87 -11.57 -21.68
CA THR A 205 -10.33 -11.75 -21.90
C THR A 205 -11.07 -10.50 -22.36
N LYS A 206 -10.43 -9.32 -22.31
CA LYS A 206 -11.04 -8.05 -22.72
C LYS A 206 -10.33 -7.48 -23.95
N PRO A 207 -11.05 -6.76 -24.83
CA PRO A 207 -10.42 -5.91 -25.83
C PRO A 207 -9.42 -4.99 -25.12
N ASN A 208 -8.26 -4.80 -25.72
CA ASN A 208 -7.20 -3.99 -25.14
C ASN A 208 -6.66 -4.47 -23.78
N SER A 209 -6.61 -5.78 -23.55
CA SER A 209 -5.94 -6.34 -22.36
C SER A 209 -4.41 -6.19 -22.46
N LEU A 210 -3.75 -6.06 -21.30
CA LEU A 210 -2.28 -6.07 -21.22
C LEU A 210 -1.75 -7.37 -21.84
N THR A 211 -0.83 -7.26 -22.80
CA THR A 211 -0.18 -8.41 -23.43
C THR A 211 1.20 -8.66 -22.84
N SER A 212 1.94 -7.60 -22.58
CA SER A 212 3.28 -7.62 -21.98
C SER A 212 3.52 -6.30 -21.24
N GLY A 213 4.55 -6.25 -20.40
CA GLY A 213 4.94 -5.03 -19.71
C GLY A 213 6.20 -5.18 -18.87
N SER A 214 6.63 -4.08 -18.27
CA SER A 214 7.67 -4.11 -17.24
C SER A 214 7.29 -3.24 -16.05
N VAL A 215 7.67 -3.71 -14.87
CA VAL A 215 7.47 -3.03 -13.59
C VAL A 215 8.83 -2.93 -12.91
N ASN A 216 9.25 -1.72 -12.61
CA ASN A 216 10.49 -1.44 -11.91
C ASN A 216 10.14 -0.79 -10.57
N PHE A 217 10.64 -1.35 -9.48
CA PHE A 217 10.57 -0.76 -8.16
C PHE A 217 11.98 -0.49 -7.68
N ASP A 218 12.23 0.72 -7.18
CA ASP A 218 13.53 1.15 -6.67
C ASP A 218 13.34 1.87 -5.34
N LEU A 219 13.79 1.25 -4.27
CA LEU A 219 13.87 1.86 -2.94
C LEU A 219 15.33 2.21 -2.67
N GLN A 220 15.62 3.47 -2.38
CA GLN A 220 16.96 3.92 -1.98
C GLN A 220 16.90 4.82 -0.74
N PHE A 221 17.61 4.44 0.30
CA PHE A 221 17.88 5.30 1.44
C PHE A 221 19.14 6.11 1.17
N SER A 222 19.02 7.42 1.03
CA SER A 222 20.17 8.31 1.02
C SER A 222 20.56 8.68 2.45
N GLU A 223 21.85 8.94 2.67
CA GLU A 223 22.34 9.53 3.93
C GLU A 223 21.88 8.79 5.20
N LEU A 224 21.80 7.45 5.14
CA LEU A 224 21.25 6.65 6.23
C LEU A 224 22.01 6.90 7.53
N ASN A 225 21.29 7.37 8.56
CA ASN A 225 21.79 7.69 9.90
C ASN A 225 22.95 8.71 9.93
N ARG A 226 23.15 9.50 8.88
CA ARG A 226 23.98 10.70 8.98
C ARG A 226 23.23 11.75 9.78
N SER A 227 23.97 12.57 10.53
CA SER A 227 23.37 13.69 11.27
C SER A 227 22.81 14.69 10.28
N GLN A 228 21.50 14.90 10.29
CA GLN A 228 20.81 15.79 9.38
C GLN A 228 19.59 16.40 10.04
N THR A 229 19.22 17.61 9.64
CA THR A 229 18.01 18.24 10.14
C THR A 229 16.89 18.03 9.13
N VAL A 230 15.94 17.15 9.45
CA VAL A 230 14.68 17.05 8.73
C VAL A 230 13.71 18.06 9.32
N SER A 231 13.46 19.16 8.61
CA SER A 231 12.56 20.23 9.05
C SER A 231 11.13 20.01 8.59
N ALA A 232 10.17 20.52 9.36
CA ALA A 232 8.78 20.57 8.92
C ALA A 232 8.65 21.39 7.61
N PRO A 233 7.82 20.96 6.65
CA PRO A 233 7.48 21.78 5.49
C PRO A 233 6.91 23.14 5.91
N ARG A 234 7.14 24.18 5.10
CA ARG A 234 6.57 25.51 5.35
C ARG A 234 5.06 25.50 5.08
N ASN A 235 4.28 26.11 5.97
CA ASN A 235 2.84 26.32 5.82
C ASN A 235 2.04 25.05 5.46
N PRO A 236 2.15 23.96 6.23
CA PRO A 236 1.44 22.72 5.92
C PRO A 236 -0.08 22.94 6.08
N GLN A 237 -0.85 22.44 5.13
CA GLN A 237 -2.31 22.46 5.18
C GLN A 237 -2.84 21.37 6.13
N PRO A 238 -4.09 21.47 6.61
CA PRO A 238 -4.74 20.36 7.31
C PRO A 238 -4.85 19.10 6.44
N LEU A 239 -4.64 17.91 7.02
CA LEU A 239 -4.74 16.62 6.29
C LEU A 239 -6.07 16.44 5.55
N THR A 240 -7.15 17.03 6.05
CA THR A 240 -8.48 17.00 5.41
C THR A 240 -8.49 17.61 4.01
N ASN A 241 -7.54 18.49 3.69
CA ASN A 241 -7.46 19.10 2.36
C ASN A 241 -6.82 18.16 1.32
N LEU A 242 -6.13 17.10 1.76
CA LEU A 242 -5.48 16.14 0.88
C LEU A 242 -6.50 15.41 -0.01
N THR A 243 -7.67 15.04 0.52
CA THR A 243 -8.69 14.32 -0.26
C THR A 243 -9.18 15.11 -1.47
N ASN A 244 -9.16 16.43 -1.39
CA ASN A 244 -9.52 17.32 -2.50
C ASN A 244 -8.40 17.43 -3.53
N ALA A 245 -7.14 17.26 -3.09
CA ALA A 245 -5.97 17.38 -3.95
C ALA A 245 -5.76 16.15 -4.84
N ILE A 246 -6.29 14.98 -4.47
CA ILE A 246 -6.11 13.73 -5.24
C ILE A 246 -7.32 13.50 -6.17
N PRO A 247 -7.18 13.69 -7.50
CA PRO A 247 -8.26 13.44 -8.45
C PRO A 247 -8.75 11.99 -8.33
N GLY A 248 -10.07 11.79 -8.19
CA GLY A 248 -10.68 10.47 -8.03
C GLY A 248 -10.86 10.00 -6.58
N LEU A 249 -10.23 10.64 -5.58
CA LEU A 249 -10.55 10.41 -4.16
C LEU A 249 -11.75 11.25 -3.68
N SER A 250 -11.94 12.45 -4.23
CA SER A 250 -13.04 13.37 -3.88
C SER A 250 -14.43 12.93 -4.37
N GLY A 251 -14.52 11.95 -5.30
CA GLY A 251 -15.78 11.41 -5.83
C GLY A 251 -16.48 10.39 -4.91
N GLY A 252 -16.48 10.65 -3.60
CA GLY A 252 -17.04 9.78 -2.56
C GLY A 252 -18.47 10.13 -2.13
N GLY A 253 -19.22 10.86 -2.98
CA GLY A 253 -20.65 11.10 -2.82
C GLY A 253 -21.38 10.69 -4.10
N ALA A 254 -22.16 9.62 -4.01
CA ALA A 254 -23.24 9.22 -4.93
C ALA A 254 -23.20 9.76 -6.38
N ALA A 255 -22.39 9.15 -7.24
CA ALA A 255 -22.60 9.21 -8.70
C ALA A 255 -21.87 8.04 -9.37
N GLY A 256 -22.62 7.08 -9.91
CA GLY A 256 -22.04 6.03 -10.77
C GLY A 256 -22.58 4.62 -10.59
N ALA A 257 -23.91 4.44 -10.58
CA ALA A 257 -24.52 3.21 -11.07
C ALA A 257 -25.69 3.60 -11.97
N GLY A 258 -25.58 3.30 -13.27
CA GLY A 258 -26.72 3.32 -14.21
C GLY A 258 -26.76 4.51 -15.18
N GLY A 259 -25.83 4.56 -16.14
CA GLY A 259 -26.05 5.26 -17.41
C GLY A 259 -26.33 4.23 -18.50
N GLY A 260 -27.61 3.93 -18.74
CA GLY A 260 -28.10 3.06 -19.81
C GLY A 260 -29.60 3.29 -20.00
N ALA A 261 -29.96 3.91 -21.12
CA ALA A 261 -31.28 4.41 -21.45
C ALA A 261 -32.37 3.32 -21.58
N GLY A 262 -33.61 3.69 -21.27
CA GLY A 262 -34.81 2.90 -21.59
C GLY A 262 -36.07 3.53 -21.00
N ALA A 263 -36.95 4.02 -21.88
CA ALA A 263 -38.20 4.71 -21.59
C ALA A 263 -39.22 3.86 -20.80
N GLY A 264 -40.15 4.53 -20.10
CA GLY A 264 -41.39 3.91 -19.63
C GLY A 264 -41.91 4.49 -18.33
N ALA A 265 -42.69 5.56 -18.43
CA ALA A 265 -43.65 5.92 -17.39
C ALA A 265 -44.72 4.81 -17.32
N GLY A 266 -44.94 4.24 -16.14
CA GLY A 266 -45.95 3.20 -15.94
C GLY A 266 -46.16 2.92 -14.46
N ALA A 267 -47.31 3.36 -13.96
CA ALA A 267 -47.85 3.04 -12.64
C ALA A 267 -48.05 1.53 -12.46
N GLY A 268 -47.96 1.03 -11.23
CA GLY A 268 -48.38 -0.33 -10.92
C GLY A 268 -48.01 -0.77 -9.51
N ALA A 269 -49.00 -0.78 -8.63
CA ALA A 269 -49.00 -1.53 -7.38
C ALA A 269 -48.89 -3.04 -7.66
N GLY A 270 -48.26 -3.79 -6.75
CA GLY A 270 -48.24 -5.25 -6.84
C GLY A 270 -47.45 -5.91 -5.71
N ALA A 271 -48.17 -6.40 -4.72
CA ALA A 271 -47.68 -7.39 -3.77
C ALA A 271 -47.34 -8.71 -4.49
N GLY A 272 -46.33 -9.43 -4.01
CA GLY A 272 -46.00 -10.76 -4.52
C GLY A 272 -44.91 -11.43 -3.68
N ALA A 273 -45.33 -12.37 -2.84
CA ALA A 273 -44.48 -13.22 -2.01
C ALA A 273 -44.02 -14.48 -2.77
N GLY A 274 -42.90 -15.06 -2.29
CA GLY A 274 -42.40 -16.41 -2.59
C GLY A 274 -41.06 -16.41 -3.33
N GLY A 275 -40.00 -17.12 -2.94
CA GLY A 275 -39.76 -18.04 -1.82
C GLY A 275 -38.51 -18.89 -2.13
N GLY A 276 -37.59 -19.00 -1.16
CA GLY A 276 -36.52 -20.03 -1.07
C GLY A 276 -35.16 -19.65 -1.70
N ALA A 277 -33.99 -19.93 -1.11
CA ALA A 277 -33.59 -20.48 0.18
C ALA A 277 -32.06 -20.22 0.36
N GLY A 278 -31.61 -19.95 1.59
CA GLY A 278 -30.18 -19.82 1.94
C GLY A 278 -30.01 -19.01 3.24
N GLY A 279 -29.85 -19.72 4.37
CA GLY A 279 -30.05 -19.19 5.72
C GLY A 279 -29.08 -18.10 6.21
N GLY A 280 -29.60 -17.24 7.10
CA GLY A 280 -28.82 -16.27 7.89
C GLY A 280 -29.43 -14.86 8.02
N GLY A 281 -30.75 -14.71 8.26
CA GLY A 281 -31.46 -13.46 7.95
C GLY A 281 -32.13 -12.64 9.06
N ALA A 282 -32.30 -13.15 10.29
CA ALA A 282 -33.06 -12.41 11.31
C ALA A 282 -32.17 -11.66 12.32
N ASN A 283 -31.08 -12.29 12.77
CA ASN A 283 -30.20 -11.70 13.79
C ASN A 283 -29.27 -10.62 13.20
N SER A 284 -28.99 -10.69 11.89
CA SER A 284 -28.13 -9.74 11.18
C SER A 284 -28.79 -8.37 10.98
N SER A 285 -30.10 -8.33 10.71
CA SER A 285 -30.84 -7.07 10.51
C SER A 285 -31.05 -6.32 11.83
N ALA A 286 -31.39 -7.03 12.91
CA ALA A 286 -31.51 -6.47 14.25
C ALA A 286 -30.16 -5.94 14.77
N TYR A 287 -29.07 -6.66 14.50
CA TYR A 287 -27.72 -6.21 14.84
C TYR A 287 -27.34 -4.93 14.11
N LEU A 288 -27.60 -4.84 12.80
CA LEU A 288 -27.28 -3.65 12.00
C LEU A 288 -28.11 -2.42 12.42
N GLN A 289 -29.38 -2.60 12.77
CA GLN A 289 -30.20 -1.51 13.34
C GLN A 289 -29.69 -1.04 14.71
N CYS A 290 -29.26 -1.98 15.56
CA CYS A 290 -28.66 -1.64 16.86
C CYS A 290 -27.38 -0.81 16.69
N LEU A 291 -26.49 -1.19 15.76
CA LEU A 291 -25.27 -0.43 15.47
C LEU A 291 -25.58 0.98 14.96
N GLN A 292 -26.61 1.12 14.12
CA GLN A 292 -27.01 2.41 13.57
C GLN A 292 -27.58 3.36 14.63
N GLN A 293 -28.31 2.83 15.63
CA GLN A 293 -28.79 3.60 16.78
C GLN A 293 -27.68 3.91 17.80
N ALA A 294 -26.71 3.01 17.97
CA ALA A 294 -25.61 3.17 18.92
C ALA A 294 -24.62 4.28 18.51
N GLY A 295 -24.50 4.58 17.21
CA GLY A 295 -23.62 5.62 16.69
C GLY A 295 -22.18 5.44 17.16
N GLN A 296 -21.60 6.48 17.77
CA GLN A 296 -20.21 6.46 18.28
C GLN A 296 -20.11 6.05 19.76
N ASN A 297 -21.21 5.65 20.41
CA ASN A 297 -21.19 5.25 21.81
C ASN A 297 -20.70 3.80 21.96
N ILE A 298 -19.43 3.64 22.37
CA ILE A 298 -18.75 2.34 22.50
C ILE A 298 -19.49 1.38 23.45
N ALA A 299 -20.05 1.88 24.55
CA ALA A 299 -20.79 1.05 25.50
C ALA A 299 -22.14 0.55 24.91
N ALA A 300 -22.76 1.32 24.02
CA ALA A 300 -23.95 0.89 23.29
C ALA A 300 -23.61 -0.13 22.19
N VAL A 301 -22.53 0.09 21.45
CA VAL A 301 -22.03 -0.84 20.42
C VAL A 301 -21.71 -2.22 21.00
N GLN A 302 -21.07 -2.28 22.17
CA GLN A 302 -20.77 -3.54 22.86
C GLN A 302 -22.03 -4.33 23.24
N LYS A 303 -23.14 -3.65 23.55
CA LYS A 303 -24.42 -4.30 23.85
C LYS A 303 -25.06 -4.94 22.62
N CYS A 304 -24.83 -4.39 21.42
CA CYS A 304 -25.36 -4.92 20.16
C CYS A 304 -24.77 -6.29 19.81
N ALA A 305 -23.52 -6.59 20.22
CA ALA A 305 -22.88 -7.87 19.95
C ALA A 305 -23.65 -9.09 20.52
N ARG A 306 -24.49 -8.88 21.53
CA ARG A 306 -25.36 -9.92 22.11
C ARG A 306 -26.50 -10.35 21.19
N LEU A 307 -26.81 -9.58 20.15
CA LEU A 307 -27.86 -9.91 19.16
C LEU A 307 -27.39 -10.92 18.11
N ILE A 308 -26.09 -11.25 18.06
CA ILE A 308 -25.51 -12.19 17.10
C ILE A 308 -25.22 -13.55 17.74
N GLY A 309 -25.59 -13.76 19.01
CA GLY A 309 -25.28 -14.97 19.77
C GLY A 309 -26.52 -15.61 20.38
N HIS A 310 -27.29 -16.33 19.57
CA HIS A 310 -27.97 -17.61 19.82
C HIS A 310 -28.51 -18.13 18.48
#